data_AF-A0A2E2VCT8-F1
#
_entry.id   AF-A0A2E2VCT8-F1
#
_cell.length_a   1.000
_cell.length_b   1.000
_cell.length_c   1.000
_cell.angle_alpha   90.00
_cell.angle_beta   90.00
_cell.angle_gamma   90.00
#
_symmetry.space_group_name_H-M   'P 1'
#
loop_
_entity.id
_entity.type
_entity.pdbx_description
1 polymer ?
#
loop_
_entity_poly.entity_id
_entity_poly.type
_entity_poly.pdbx_seq_one_letter_code
_entity_poly.pdbx_strand_id
1 'polypeptide(L)'
;MNFKINKFLNVITFLLISFFIYSYTSFKNSILNNHFELRNIELIIDSDIEYVQLFNEKINQYDDLVWYSYIDNSNDILIYNSLKNKSIEELKIYEQLFRNSSIDNFLINLIEIEWSDDEFIDHINILSQFIDTLYEYVNFSKIDNEIGTKIINALLNIDNLKFNKEHKIIIKSNKSFSNHFKFIKDYNRFYDFINTIDDSNIRIKKINFNNEFLYNQCSESALVNTRLELNNCIICYSKTIKEIQDSINELKNLNIDFRSSTILDLIITEDISGDKYKLINKILINSNNFKKIEKPELNKFIDLMVDLESTILNLEKFNNELSDSIYKTKMIIDFYQNSINNYSYYFNLANSYNKTIKKHIDLVANTEKFTEDKLSLFVINDYKRNGSYISRLFINNEDSDLLNKSFNFETSVK
;
A
#
# COMPACT_ATOMS: atom_id res chain seq x y z
N MET A 1 17.00 66.37 27.17
CA MET A 1 17.19 65.49 26.00
C MET A 1 17.33 64.02 26.41
N ASN A 2 18.17 63.69 27.40
CA ASN A 2 18.37 62.31 27.91
C ASN A 2 17.09 61.60 28.41
N PHE A 3 16.13 62.32 28.99
CA PHE A 3 14.89 61.70 29.50
C PHE A 3 13.94 61.20 28.40
N LYS A 4 13.89 61.86 27.24
CA LYS A 4 13.06 61.44 26.09
C LYS A 4 13.68 60.24 25.36
N ILE A 5 15.01 60.19 25.27
CA ILE A 5 15.76 59.08 24.66
C ILE A 5 15.56 57.79 25.49
N ASN A 6 15.63 57.88 26.82
CA ASN A 6 15.37 56.72 27.70
C ASN A 6 13.92 56.21 27.61
N LYS A 7 12.93 57.09 27.48
CA LYS A 7 11.53 56.65 27.25
C LYS A 7 11.36 55.94 25.90
N PHE A 8 11.98 56.46 24.85
CA PHE A 8 11.90 55.85 23.51
C PHE A 8 12.59 54.48 23.46
N LEU A 9 13.78 54.35 24.08
CA LEU A 9 14.48 53.08 24.23
C LEU A 9 13.62 52.06 25.01
N ASN A 10 13.01 52.46 26.13
CA ASN A 10 12.15 51.56 26.91
C ASN A 10 10.93 51.06 26.12
N VAL A 11 10.33 51.90 25.26
CA VAL A 11 9.22 51.50 24.39
C VAL A 11 9.68 50.51 23.32
N ILE A 12 10.84 50.73 22.70
CA ILE A 12 11.41 49.79 21.72
C ILE A 12 11.75 48.46 22.39
N THR A 13 12.39 48.48 23.56
CA THR A 13 12.71 47.27 24.32
C THR A 13 11.43 46.51 24.69
N PHE A 14 10.37 47.20 25.12
CA PHE A 14 9.09 46.57 25.40
C PHE A 14 8.46 45.94 24.14
N LEU A 15 8.44 46.65 23.01
CA LEU A 15 7.92 46.12 21.75
C LEU A 15 8.70 44.92 21.24
N LEU A 16 10.03 44.94 21.35
CA LEU A 16 10.88 43.79 21.02
C LEU A 16 10.58 42.60 21.93
N ILE A 17 10.50 42.82 23.26
CA ILE A 17 10.15 41.74 24.20
C ILE A 17 8.76 41.18 23.91
N SER A 18 7.75 42.04 23.66
CA SER A 18 6.40 41.59 23.31
C SER A 18 6.37 40.83 21.99
N PHE A 19 7.11 41.28 20.97
CA PHE A 19 7.26 40.56 19.70
C PHE A 19 7.93 39.20 19.92
N PHE A 20 9.02 39.14 20.68
CA PHE A 20 9.69 37.88 21.02
C PHE A 20 8.78 36.92 21.79
N ILE A 21 8.02 37.40 22.78
CA ILE A 21 7.05 36.59 23.52
C ILE A 21 5.94 36.10 22.58
N TYR A 22 5.39 36.98 21.74
CA TYR A 22 4.35 36.62 20.78
C TYR A 22 4.84 35.58 19.77
N SER A 23 5.97 35.82 19.11
CA SER A 23 6.61 34.87 18.19
C SER A 23 6.90 33.54 18.90
N TYR A 24 7.42 33.57 20.13
CA TYR A 24 7.67 32.34 20.90
C TYR A 24 6.38 31.58 21.22
N THR A 25 5.29 32.25 21.64
CA THR A 25 4.01 31.61 21.95
C THR A 25 3.30 31.08 20.70
N SER A 26 3.29 31.83 19.60
CA SER A 26 2.73 31.42 18.32
C SER A 26 3.50 30.21 17.75
N PHE A 27 4.83 30.25 17.81
CA PHE A 27 5.69 29.15 17.36
C PHE A 27 5.59 27.91 18.27
N LYS A 28 5.46 28.10 19.59
CA LYS A 28 5.17 27.02 20.55
C LYS A 28 3.85 26.33 20.19
N ASN A 29 2.82 27.07 19.80
CA ASN A 29 1.51 26.49 19.46
C ASN A 29 1.47 25.80 18.08
N SER A 30 2.23 26.29 17.09
CA SER A 30 2.27 25.73 15.73
C SER A 30 2.92 24.34 15.67
N ILE A 31 4.00 24.09 16.42
CA ILE A 31 4.73 22.79 16.37
C ILE A 31 4.21 21.79 17.42
N LEU A 32 3.75 22.25 18.60
CA LEU A 32 3.70 21.38 19.79
C LEU A 32 2.36 20.75 20.16
N ASN A 33 1.20 21.22 19.67
CA ASN A 33 -0.03 20.84 20.38
C ASN A 33 -1.06 19.95 19.68
N ASN A 34 -1.29 19.96 18.37
CA ASN A 34 -2.56 19.36 17.89
C ASN A 34 -2.48 18.12 16.99
N HIS A 35 -1.33 17.76 16.39
CA HIS A 35 -1.26 16.58 15.51
C HIS A 35 0.01 15.76 15.72
N PHE A 36 0.01 14.95 16.77
CA PHE A 36 1.09 13.98 17.02
C PHE A 36 1.22 12.97 15.87
N GLU A 37 0.15 12.74 15.10
CA GLU A 37 0.12 11.88 13.92
C GLU A 37 1.12 12.31 12.84
N LEU A 38 1.35 13.63 12.72
CA LEU A 38 2.31 14.18 11.77
C LEU A 38 3.76 13.94 12.24
N ARG A 39 3.96 13.69 13.54
CA ARG A 39 5.30 13.45 14.13
C ARG A 39 5.76 11.99 14.03
N ASN A 40 4.89 11.10 13.57
CA ASN A 40 5.23 9.70 13.38
C ASN A 40 6.26 9.57 12.24
N ILE A 41 7.20 8.65 12.40
CA ILE A 41 8.25 8.36 11.40
C ILE A 41 7.99 6.94 10.88
N GLU A 42 8.08 6.76 9.57
CA GLU A 42 8.05 5.44 8.96
C GLU A 42 9.45 5.06 8.47
N LEU A 43 10.00 3.94 8.97
CA LEU A 43 11.25 3.37 8.48
C LEU A 43 10.93 2.23 7.51
N ILE A 44 11.58 2.25 6.34
CA ILE A 44 11.54 1.16 5.37
C ILE A 44 12.88 0.45 5.40
N ILE A 45 12.85 -0.81 5.80
CA ILE A 45 14.02 -1.62 6.17
C ILE A 45 14.10 -2.84 5.26
N ASP A 46 15.25 -3.06 4.64
CA ASP A 46 15.55 -4.26 3.87
C ASP A 46 16.39 -5.22 4.73
N SER A 47 15.76 -6.31 5.17
CA SER A 47 16.34 -7.29 6.08
C SER A 47 15.38 -8.47 6.24
N ASP A 48 15.87 -9.61 6.73
CA ASP A 48 14.99 -10.70 7.18
C ASP A 48 14.16 -10.27 8.40
N ILE A 49 12.95 -10.83 8.51
CA ILE A 49 11.97 -10.46 9.55
C ILE A 49 12.50 -10.61 10.99
N GLU A 50 13.37 -11.59 11.25
CA GLU A 50 13.96 -11.81 12.58
C GLU A 50 14.82 -10.62 13.03
N TYR A 51 15.68 -10.12 12.14
CA TYR A 51 16.49 -8.93 12.41
C TYR A 51 15.64 -7.65 12.48
N VAL A 52 14.57 -7.54 11.69
CA VAL A 52 13.63 -6.42 11.78
C VAL A 52 12.92 -6.41 13.14
N GLN A 53 12.55 -7.58 13.68
CA GLN A 53 11.97 -7.70 15.02
C GLN A 53 12.95 -7.21 16.10
N LEU A 54 14.20 -7.70 16.06
CA LEU A 54 15.25 -7.25 16.99
C LEU A 54 15.50 -5.74 16.89
N PHE A 55 15.49 -5.19 15.69
CA PHE A 55 15.65 -3.75 15.47
C PHE A 55 14.46 -2.94 16.00
N ASN A 56 13.23 -3.42 15.78
CA ASN A 56 12.03 -2.81 16.35
C ASN A 56 12.06 -2.85 17.89
N GLU A 57 12.56 -3.93 18.50
CA GLU A 57 12.74 -4.03 19.95
C GLU A 57 13.76 -3.02 20.46
N LYS A 58 14.91 -2.86 19.77
CA LYS A 58 15.90 -1.83 20.12
C LYS A 58 15.33 -0.41 20.01
N ILE A 59 14.55 -0.11 18.97
CA ILE A 59 13.87 1.18 18.83
C ILE A 59 12.90 1.44 19.99
N ASN A 60 12.12 0.43 20.38
CA ASN A 60 11.19 0.52 21.50
C ASN A 60 11.88 0.78 22.85
N GLN A 61 13.17 0.49 22.99
CA GLN A 61 13.95 0.79 24.20
C GLN A 61 14.38 2.26 24.29
N TYR A 62 14.16 3.07 23.25
CA TYR A 62 14.49 4.50 23.24
C TYR A 62 13.36 5.36 23.85
N ASP A 63 13.15 5.19 25.15
CA ASP A 63 12.08 5.86 25.94
C ASP A 63 12.13 7.40 25.87
N ASP A 64 13.29 7.97 25.54
CA ASP A 64 13.51 9.41 25.44
C ASP A 64 12.66 10.05 24.34
N LEU A 65 12.20 9.31 23.32
CA LEU A 65 11.40 9.88 22.23
C LEU A 65 10.30 8.92 21.76
N VAL A 66 10.60 7.64 21.71
CA VAL A 66 9.73 6.60 21.18
C VAL A 66 8.72 6.26 22.26
N TRP A 67 7.45 6.57 22.00
CA TRP A 67 6.36 6.08 22.83
C TRP A 67 6.13 4.59 22.55
N TYR A 68 6.15 4.23 21.27
CA TYR A 68 5.99 2.87 20.81
C TYR A 68 6.41 2.76 19.33
N SER A 69 6.92 1.60 18.92
CA SER A 69 7.14 1.24 17.52
C SER A 69 6.67 -0.18 17.19
N TYR A 70 6.12 -0.37 16.00
CA TYR A 70 5.69 -1.67 15.50
C TYR A 70 6.04 -1.89 14.03
N ILE A 71 6.15 -3.15 13.66
CA ILE A 71 6.21 -3.60 12.28
C ILE A 71 4.80 -3.53 11.71
N ASP A 72 4.62 -2.73 10.66
CA ASP A 72 3.35 -2.49 9.99
C ASP A 72 3.02 -3.62 9.02
N ASN A 73 2.14 -4.52 9.47
CA ASN A 73 1.63 -5.65 8.69
C ASN A 73 0.38 -5.29 7.85
N SER A 74 0.09 -3.99 7.64
CA SER A 74 -1.08 -3.54 6.87
C SER A 74 -1.13 -4.13 5.46
N ASN A 75 0.02 -4.30 4.79
CA ASN A 75 0.08 -4.93 3.47
C ASN A 75 -0.42 -6.37 3.49
N ASP A 76 0.01 -7.18 4.47
CA ASP A 76 -0.46 -8.56 4.61
C ASP A 76 -1.98 -8.58 4.83
N ILE A 77 -2.48 -7.70 5.69
CA ILE A 77 -3.92 -7.57 5.99
C ILE A 77 -4.72 -7.18 4.73
N LEU A 78 -4.19 -6.27 3.90
CA LEU A 78 -4.81 -5.87 2.63
C LEU A 78 -4.88 -7.05 1.67
N ILE A 79 -3.82 -7.86 1.58
CA ILE A 79 -3.80 -9.09 0.78
C ILE A 79 -4.86 -10.07 1.30
N TYR A 80 -4.94 -10.28 2.62
CA TYR A 80 -5.96 -11.11 3.28
C TYR A 80 -7.41 -10.67 3.00
N ASN A 81 -7.61 -9.44 2.56
CA ASN A 81 -8.93 -8.86 2.30
C ASN A 81 -9.22 -8.63 0.81
N SER A 82 -8.28 -8.89 -0.10
CA SER A 82 -8.38 -8.53 -1.52
C SER A 82 -9.63 -9.10 -2.24
N LEU A 83 -9.98 -10.38 -2.05
CA LEU A 83 -11.21 -10.96 -2.63
C LEU A 83 -12.51 -10.50 -1.96
N LYS A 84 -12.45 -9.96 -0.75
CA LYS A 84 -13.66 -9.54 -0.03
C LYS A 84 -14.26 -8.25 -0.60
N ASN A 85 -13.50 -7.47 -1.36
CA ASN A 85 -13.98 -6.29 -2.05
C ASN A 85 -14.64 -6.59 -3.42
N LYS A 86 -14.51 -7.84 -3.91
CA LYS A 86 -15.06 -8.29 -5.19
C LYS A 86 -16.57 -8.55 -5.14
N SER A 87 -17.31 -8.28 -6.20
CA SER A 87 -18.73 -8.63 -6.32
C SER A 87 -18.93 -10.16 -6.32
N ILE A 88 -20.19 -10.62 -6.21
CA ILE A 88 -20.47 -12.06 -6.28
C ILE A 88 -20.15 -12.59 -7.68
N GLU A 89 -20.42 -11.77 -8.70
CA GLU A 89 -20.17 -12.02 -10.12
C GLU A 89 -18.65 -12.16 -10.37
N GLU A 90 -17.85 -11.19 -9.91
CA GLU A 90 -16.38 -11.27 -9.98
C GLU A 90 -15.86 -12.53 -9.29
N LEU A 91 -16.40 -12.88 -8.12
CA LEU A 91 -15.97 -14.06 -7.37
C LEU A 91 -16.28 -15.38 -8.08
N LYS A 92 -17.32 -15.45 -8.90
CA LYS A 92 -17.59 -16.65 -9.72
C LYS A 92 -16.53 -16.82 -10.80
N ILE A 93 -16.09 -15.72 -11.42
CA ILE A 93 -14.99 -15.74 -12.38
C ILE A 93 -13.72 -16.26 -11.70
N TYR A 94 -13.37 -15.73 -10.51
CA TYR A 94 -12.21 -16.24 -9.76
C TYR A 94 -12.37 -17.69 -9.28
N GLU A 95 -13.58 -18.13 -8.89
CA GLU A 95 -13.87 -19.54 -8.57
C GLU A 95 -13.57 -20.45 -9.76
N GLN A 96 -13.97 -20.05 -10.96
CA GLN A 96 -13.72 -20.79 -12.19
C GLN A 96 -12.23 -20.79 -12.54
N LEU A 97 -11.59 -19.62 -12.58
CA LEU A 97 -10.18 -19.47 -12.95
C LEU A 97 -9.25 -20.27 -12.02
N PHE A 98 -9.47 -20.17 -10.72
CA PHE A 98 -8.64 -20.83 -9.70
C PHE A 98 -9.13 -22.22 -9.31
N ARG A 99 -10.08 -22.79 -10.04
CA ARG A 99 -10.55 -24.17 -9.83
C ARG A 99 -9.40 -25.18 -9.91
N ASN A 100 -8.41 -24.90 -10.74
CA ASN A 100 -7.26 -25.75 -10.97
C ASN A 100 -5.96 -24.95 -10.93
N SER A 101 -4.98 -25.51 -10.24
CA SER A 101 -3.74 -24.82 -9.91
C SER A 101 -2.60 -25.03 -10.91
N SER A 102 -2.84 -24.75 -12.19
CA SER A 102 -1.78 -24.70 -13.19
C SER A 102 -1.97 -23.57 -14.18
N ILE A 103 -0.87 -23.05 -14.72
CA ILE A 103 -0.93 -22.01 -15.75
C ILE A 103 -1.73 -22.47 -16.98
N ASP A 104 -1.57 -23.73 -17.39
CA ASP A 104 -2.32 -24.30 -18.51
C ASP A 104 -3.83 -24.40 -18.20
N ASN A 105 -4.21 -24.85 -17.00
CA ASN A 105 -5.63 -24.94 -16.64
C ASN A 105 -6.23 -23.55 -16.43
N PHE A 106 -5.45 -22.60 -15.95
CA PHE A 106 -5.85 -21.20 -15.89
C PHE A 106 -6.16 -20.67 -17.30
N LEU A 107 -5.30 -20.93 -18.29
CA LEU A 107 -5.56 -20.59 -19.69
C LEU A 107 -6.82 -21.27 -20.24
N ILE A 108 -7.00 -22.58 -19.98
CA ILE A 108 -8.22 -23.31 -20.37
C ILE A 108 -9.45 -22.61 -19.78
N ASN A 109 -9.42 -22.31 -18.48
CA ASN A 109 -10.52 -21.65 -17.80
C ASN A 109 -10.76 -20.23 -18.34
N LEU A 110 -9.72 -19.48 -18.73
CA LEU A 110 -9.86 -18.18 -19.38
C LEU A 110 -10.59 -18.31 -20.73
N ILE A 111 -10.25 -19.33 -21.52
CA ILE A 111 -10.83 -19.59 -22.84
C ILE A 111 -12.30 -20.04 -22.74
N GLU A 112 -12.63 -20.84 -21.73
CA GLU A 112 -13.94 -21.50 -21.59
C GLU A 112 -15.00 -20.70 -20.82
N ILE A 113 -14.74 -19.47 -20.37
CA ILE A 113 -15.76 -18.66 -19.69
C ILE A 113 -16.89 -18.30 -20.66
N GLU A 114 -18.12 -18.68 -20.30
CA GLU A 114 -19.34 -18.29 -21.01
C GLU A 114 -19.82 -16.91 -20.50
N TRP A 115 -20.21 -16.02 -21.43
CA TRP A 115 -20.43 -14.60 -21.13
C TRP A 115 -21.90 -14.24 -20.90
N SER A 116 -22.18 -13.55 -19.79
CA SER A 116 -23.28 -12.58 -19.71
C SER A 116 -22.74 -11.15 -19.90
N ASP A 117 -23.60 -10.18 -20.27
CA ASP A 117 -23.18 -8.81 -20.60
C ASP A 117 -22.38 -8.13 -19.46
N ASP A 118 -22.70 -8.40 -18.19
CA ASP A 118 -22.00 -7.82 -17.03
C ASP A 118 -20.70 -8.57 -16.67
N GLU A 119 -20.65 -9.89 -16.85
CA GLU A 119 -19.45 -10.72 -16.60
C GLU A 119 -18.33 -10.48 -17.66
N PHE A 120 -18.71 -9.89 -18.80
CA PHE A 120 -17.83 -9.61 -19.93
C PHE A 120 -16.75 -8.57 -19.61
N ILE A 121 -17.09 -7.46 -18.94
CA ILE A 121 -16.16 -6.34 -18.67
C ILE A 121 -15.04 -6.78 -17.72
N ASP A 122 -15.40 -7.42 -16.60
CA ASP A 122 -14.44 -7.84 -15.59
C ASP A 122 -13.48 -8.90 -16.12
N HIS A 123 -13.97 -9.79 -16.98
CA HIS A 123 -13.09 -10.76 -17.62
C HIS A 123 -12.12 -10.12 -18.61
N ILE A 124 -12.57 -9.15 -19.42
CA ILE A 124 -11.67 -8.43 -20.35
C ILE A 124 -10.51 -7.78 -19.58
N ASN A 125 -10.78 -7.23 -18.40
CA ASN A 125 -9.76 -6.65 -17.55
C ASN A 125 -8.74 -7.71 -17.07
N ILE A 126 -9.22 -8.84 -16.54
CA ILE A 126 -8.39 -9.97 -16.10
C ILE A 126 -7.53 -10.49 -17.26
N LEU A 127 -8.14 -10.67 -18.45
CA LEU A 127 -7.48 -11.13 -19.66
C LEU A 127 -6.37 -10.18 -20.10
N SER A 128 -6.65 -8.89 -20.16
CA SER A 128 -5.68 -7.86 -20.57
C SER A 128 -4.50 -7.80 -19.60
N GLN A 129 -4.75 -7.83 -18.29
CA GLN A 129 -3.72 -7.85 -17.26
C GLN A 129 -2.79 -9.07 -17.36
N PHE A 130 -3.37 -10.24 -17.63
CA PHE A 130 -2.60 -11.45 -17.86
C PHE A 130 -1.68 -11.34 -19.07
N ILE A 131 -2.24 -10.88 -20.21
CA ILE A 131 -1.51 -10.72 -21.47
C ILE A 131 -0.37 -9.71 -21.30
N ASP A 132 -0.63 -8.57 -20.67
CA ASP A 132 0.35 -7.53 -20.44
C ASP A 132 1.52 -8.03 -19.61
N THR A 133 1.22 -8.71 -18.50
CA THR A 133 2.25 -9.28 -17.62
C THR A 133 3.10 -10.31 -18.36
N LEU A 134 2.47 -11.16 -19.17
CA LEU A 134 3.18 -12.20 -19.92
C LEU A 134 4.01 -11.62 -21.07
N TYR A 135 3.51 -10.58 -21.73
CA TYR A 135 4.20 -9.85 -22.78
C TYR A 135 5.46 -9.16 -22.27
N GLU A 136 5.39 -8.50 -21.11
CA GLU A 136 6.56 -7.92 -20.45
C GLU A 136 7.61 -9.00 -20.11
N TYR A 137 7.15 -10.15 -19.61
CA TYR A 137 8.03 -11.25 -19.25
C TYR A 137 8.82 -11.79 -20.45
N VAL A 138 8.15 -12.06 -21.58
CA VAL A 138 8.84 -12.60 -22.78
C VAL A 138 9.77 -11.59 -23.44
N ASN A 139 9.51 -10.29 -23.28
CA ASN A 139 10.38 -9.22 -23.77
C ASN A 139 11.54 -8.88 -22.83
N PHE A 140 11.55 -9.44 -21.61
CA PHE A 140 12.61 -9.17 -20.65
C PHE A 140 13.88 -9.96 -20.98
N SER A 141 15.04 -9.29 -20.91
CA SER A 141 16.34 -9.89 -21.27
C SER A 141 16.79 -11.06 -20.39
N LYS A 142 16.10 -11.33 -19.27
CA LYS A 142 16.44 -12.38 -18.30
C LYS A 142 15.17 -13.08 -17.81
N ILE A 143 15.30 -14.35 -17.46
CA ILE A 143 14.22 -15.10 -16.82
C ILE A 143 13.96 -14.53 -15.43
N ASP A 144 12.74 -14.06 -15.21
CA ASP A 144 12.26 -13.60 -13.92
C ASP A 144 11.66 -14.74 -13.09
N ASN A 145 12.33 -15.11 -12.00
CA ASN A 145 11.89 -16.19 -11.11
C ASN A 145 10.59 -15.86 -10.34
N GLU A 146 10.20 -14.58 -10.27
CA GLU A 146 9.01 -14.10 -9.54
C GLU A 146 7.78 -13.91 -10.46
N ILE A 147 7.83 -14.34 -11.73
CA ILE A 147 6.74 -14.16 -12.70
C ILE A 147 5.38 -14.70 -12.22
N GLY A 148 5.35 -15.81 -11.49
CA GLY A 148 4.12 -16.35 -10.92
C GLY A 148 3.45 -15.38 -9.94
N THR A 149 4.25 -14.73 -9.09
CA THR A 149 3.77 -13.69 -8.16
C THR A 149 3.24 -12.49 -8.92
N LYS A 150 3.95 -12.04 -9.96
CA LYS A 150 3.53 -10.89 -10.77
C LYS A 150 2.19 -11.13 -11.45
N ILE A 151 2.00 -12.31 -12.05
CA ILE A 151 0.71 -12.68 -12.68
C ILE A 151 -0.41 -12.64 -11.64
N ILE A 152 -0.23 -13.26 -10.47
CA ILE A 152 -1.29 -13.31 -9.46
C ILE A 152 -1.61 -11.92 -8.92
N ASN A 153 -0.60 -11.09 -8.72
CA ASN A 153 -0.80 -9.74 -8.24
C ASN A 153 -1.55 -8.88 -9.25
N ALA A 154 -1.21 -8.99 -10.53
CA ALA A 154 -1.93 -8.31 -11.61
C ALA A 154 -3.39 -8.74 -11.62
N LEU A 155 -3.67 -10.04 -11.64
CA LEU A 155 -5.03 -10.59 -11.70
C LEU A 155 -5.91 -10.19 -10.51
N LEU A 156 -5.34 -10.09 -9.31
CA LEU A 156 -6.07 -9.73 -8.10
C LEU A 156 -6.08 -8.22 -7.83
N ASN A 157 -5.53 -7.40 -8.74
CA ASN A 157 -5.29 -5.97 -8.54
C ASN A 157 -4.51 -5.67 -7.23
N ILE A 158 -3.58 -6.56 -6.88
CA ILE A 158 -2.64 -6.40 -5.75
C ILE A 158 -1.47 -5.50 -6.17
N ASP A 159 -1.37 -5.04 -7.43
CA ASP A 159 -0.22 -4.28 -7.93
C ASP A 159 0.07 -2.95 -7.21
N ASN A 160 -0.89 -2.40 -6.44
CA ASN A 160 -0.65 -1.27 -5.54
C ASN A 160 -0.07 -1.67 -4.17
N LEU A 161 -0.12 -2.95 -3.83
CA LEU A 161 0.48 -3.56 -2.65
C LEU A 161 1.78 -4.23 -3.10
N LYS A 162 2.83 -3.42 -3.18
CA LYS A 162 4.17 -3.98 -3.35
C LYS A 162 4.41 -5.00 -2.24
N PHE A 163 4.54 -6.27 -2.62
CA PHE A 163 5.18 -7.31 -1.80
C PHE A 163 6.65 -6.92 -1.66
N ASN A 164 6.90 -5.89 -0.88
CA ASN A 164 8.23 -5.49 -0.55
C ASN A 164 8.76 -6.57 0.39
N LYS A 165 9.91 -7.16 0.03
CA LYS A 165 10.79 -7.82 1.00
C LYS A 165 11.24 -6.85 2.10
N GLU A 166 10.97 -5.56 1.92
CA GLU A 166 11.22 -4.50 2.87
C GLU A 166 10.09 -4.41 3.89
N HIS A 167 10.47 -4.35 5.15
CA HIS A 167 9.57 -4.19 6.26
C HIS A 167 9.40 -2.72 6.61
N LYS A 168 8.18 -2.34 6.97
CA LYS A 168 7.86 -1.00 7.44
C LYS A 168 7.77 -1.00 8.96
N ILE A 169 8.54 -0.14 9.62
CA ILE A 169 8.38 0.13 11.06
C ILE A 169 7.76 1.51 11.24
N ILE A 170 6.64 1.57 11.96
CA ILE A 170 6.02 2.83 12.40
C ILE A 170 6.54 3.18 13.78
N ILE A 171 7.12 4.37 13.91
CA ILE A 171 7.58 4.93 15.18
C ILE A 171 6.64 6.05 15.60
N LYS A 172 6.05 5.91 16.78
CA LYS A 172 5.16 6.92 17.37
C LYS A 172 5.87 7.70 18.46
N SER A 173 5.74 9.02 18.43
CA SER A 173 6.16 9.89 19.53
C SER A 173 4.97 10.66 20.10
N ASN A 174 4.71 10.48 21.39
CA ASN A 174 3.73 11.28 22.14
C ASN A 174 4.37 12.23 23.15
N LYS A 175 5.70 12.40 23.08
CA LYS A 175 6.45 13.21 24.03
C LYS A 175 5.97 14.66 23.96
N SER A 176 5.66 15.22 25.12
CA SER A 176 5.43 16.65 25.27
C SER A 176 6.78 17.36 25.37
N PHE A 177 6.98 18.39 24.56
CA PHE A 177 8.20 19.17 24.59
C PHE A 177 7.92 20.55 25.20
N SER A 178 8.83 20.97 26.08
CA SER A 178 8.73 22.26 26.76
C SER A 178 9.02 23.44 25.82
N ASN A 179 9.87 23.22 24.82
CA ASN A 179 10.27 24.19 23.81
C ASN A 179 10.85 23.50 22.56
N HIS A 180 11.08 24.31 21.53
CA HIS A 180 11.63 23.89 20.24
C HIS A 180 13.06 23.35 20.31
N PHE A 181 13.92 23.93 21.15
CA PHE A 181 15.30 23.44 21.30
C PHE A 181 15.35 22.01 21.83
N LYS A 182 14.50 21.69 22.82
CA LYS A 182 14.35 20.33 23.34
C LYS A 182 13.81 19.39 22.25
N PHE A 183 12.83 19.86 21.47
CA PHE A 183 12.29 19.11 20.34
C PHE A 183 13.39 18.72 19.34
N ILE A 184 14.14 19.69 18.82
CA ILE A 184 15.25 19.44 17.87
C ILE A 184 16.28 18.49 18.49
N LYS A 185 16.74 18.80 19.71
CA LYS A 185 17.79 18.03 20.37
C LYS A 185 17.40 16.56 20.53
N ASP A 186 16.17 16.30 20.97
CA ASP A 186 15.71 14.93 21.24
C ASP A 186 15.55 14.12 19.94
N TYR A 187 15.05 14.73 18.86
CA TYR A 187 15.00 14.08 17.54
C TYR A 187 16.38 13.85 16.92
N ASN A 188 17.31 14.80 17.04
CA ASN A 188 18.69 14.60 16.56
C ASN A 188 19.37 13.44 17.29
N ARG A 189 19.23 13.37 18.62
CA ARG A 189 19.74 12.24 19.40
C ARG A 189 19.09 10.92 19.02
N PHE A 190 17.84 10.93 18.59
CA PHE A 190 17.16 9.74 18.08
C PHE A 190 17.69 9.30 16.72
N TYR A 191 17.95 10.23 15.80
CA TYR A 191 18.57 9.91 14.52
C TYR A 191 20.00 9.38 14.69
N ASP A 192 20.78 9.98 15.60
CA ASP A 192 22.08 9.46 16.01
C ASP A 192 21.97 8.05 16.58
N PHE A 193 20.97 7.81 17.44
CA PHE A 193 20.71 6.49 18.00
C PHE A 193 20.38 5.46 16.92
N ILE A 194 19.49 5.77 15.98
CA ILE A 194 19.18 4.88 14.85
C ILE A 194 20.46 4.53 14.07
N ASN A 195 21.33 5.51 13.81
CA ASN A 195 22.61 5.30 13.14
C ASN A 195 23.60 4.45 13.94
N THR A 196 23.52 4.48 15.27
CA THR A 196 24.40 3.67 16.12
C THR A 196 23.98 2.20 16.20
N ILE A 197 22.77 1.86 15.73
CA ILE A 197 22.33 0.46 15.64
C ILE A 197 23.02 -0.17 14.42
N ASP A 198 24.30 -0.53 14.61
CA ASP A 198 25.12 -1.20 13.60
C ASP A 198 24.81 -2.70 13.61
N ASP A 199 24.02 -3.15 12.63
CA ASP A 199 23.79 -4.56 12.33
C ASP A 199 23.98 -4.73 10.82
N SER A 200 25.00 -5.50 10.42
CA SER A 200 25.36 -5.71 9.01
C SER A 200 24.21 -6.29 8.17
N ASN A 201 23.20 -6.88 8.81
CA ASN A 201 22.05 -7.46 8.15
C ASN A 201 20.87 -6.49 7.99
N ILE A 202 20.96 -5.28 8.56
CA ILE A 202 19.87 -4.30 8.59
C ILE A 202 20.24 -3.10 7.73
N ARG A 203 19.40 -2.81 6.74
CA ARG A 203 19.57 -1.63 5.90
C ARG A 203 18.30 -0.77 5.89
N ILE A 204 18.38 0.42 6.50
CA ILE A 204 17.33 1.45 6.36
C ILE A 204 17.45 2.08 4.98
N LYS A 205 16.59 1.65 4.06
CA LYS A 205 16.57 2.18 2.69
C LYS A 205 15.95 3.56 2.62
N LYS A 206 14.89 3.77 3.40
CA LYS A 206 14.08 4.96 3.28
C LYS A 206 13.41 5.35 4.59
N ILE A 207 13.25 6.65 4.81
CA ILE A 207 12.50 7.22 5.93
C ILE A 207 11.45 8.18 5.38
N ASN A 208 10.19 7.95 5.74
CA ASN A 208 9.08 8.83 5.40
C ASN A 208 8.72 9.73 6.58
N PHE A 209 8.44 10.98 6.25
CA PHE A 209 7.93 11.98 7.16
C PHE A 209 6.60 12.52 6.66
N ASN A 210 5.67 12.75 7.59
CA ASN A 210 4.43 13.49 7.34
C ASN A 210 4.53 14.94 7.85
N ASN A 211 5.69 15.33 8.37
CA ASN A 211 5.96 16.66 8.91
C ASN A 211 7.23 17.23 8.29
N GLU A 212 7.09 18.36 7.60
CA GLU A 212 8.17 19.03 6.89
C GLU A 212 9.31 19.45 7.83
N PHE A 213 8.98 19.86 9.05
CA PHE A 213 10.00 20.26 10.02
C PHE A 213 10.90 19.07 10.40
N LEU A 214 10.34 17.90 10.70
CA LEU A 214 11.11 16.68 10.99
C LEU A 214 11.95 16.23 9.79
N TYR A 215 11.38 16.30 8.58
CA TYR A 215 12.10 16.00 7.34
C TYR A 215 13.35 16.87 7.18
N ASN A 216 13.21 18.19 7.37
CA ASN A 216 14.32 19.14 7.24
C ASN A 216 15.40 18.88 8.30
N GLN A 217 15.01 18.64 9.56
CA GLN A 217 15.97 18.34 10.63
C GLN A 217 16.75 17.03 10.39
N CYS A 218 16.07 15.99 9.90
CA CYS A 218 16.72 14.72 9.58
C CYS A 218 17.66 14.83 8.37
N SER A 219 17.32 15.69 7.41
CA SER A 219 18.18 15.95 6.23
C SER A 219 19.50 16.61 6.63
N GLU A 220 19.50 17.39 7.72
CA GLU A 220 20.70 18.01 8.27
C GLU A 220 21.59 17.05 9.07
N SER A 221 21.04 15.95 9.61
CA SER A 221 21.75 14.99 10.48
C SER A 221 22.55 13.89 9.74
N ALA A 222 22.71 14.01 8.42
CA ALA A 222 23.60 13.19 7.59
C ALA A 222 23.44 11.65 7.76
N LEU A 223 22.22 11.14 7.57
CA LEU A 223 21.98 9.70 7.40
C LEU A 223 22.64 9.20 6.10
N VAL A 224 23.76 8.48 6.20
CA VAL A 224 24.51 7.98 5.04
C VAL A 224 23.73 6.85 4.36
N ASN A 225 23.49 6.96 3.04
CA ASN A 225 22.83 5.96 2.19
C ASN A 225 21.34 5.66 2.45
N THR A 226 20.63 6.57 3.13
CA THR A 226 19.17 6.46 3.36
C THR A 226 18.42 7.53 2.57
N ARG A 227 17.38 7.14 1.82
CA ARG A 227 16.52 8.07 1.09
C ARG A 227 15.49 8.69 2.03
N LEU A 228 15.39 10.01 2.05
CA LEU A 228 14.37 10.71 2.84
C LEU A 228 13.21 11.13 1.93
N GLU A 229 11.97 10.95 2.39
CA GLU A 229 10.77 11.44 1.71
C GLU A 229 9.84 12.21 2.64
N LEU A 230 9.26 13.27 2.09
CA LEU A 230 8.22 14.07 2.72
C LEU A 230 6.90 13.81 1.98
N ASN A 231 5.91 13.30 2.70
CA ASN A 231 4.56 13.12 2.20
C ASN A 231 3.63 14.11 2.91
N ASN A 232 3.42 15.26 2.28
CA ASN A 232 2.50 16.25 2.80
C ASN A 232 1.09 15.67 2.84
N CYS A 233 0.46 15.67 4.01
CA CYS A 233 -0.91 15.19 4.18
C CYS A 233 -1.70 16.05 5.16
N ILE A 234 -3.02 16.01 4.97
CA ILE A 234 -3.99 16.62 5.85
C ILE A 234 -4.55 15.52 6.76
N ILE A 235 -4.64 15.80 8.05
CA ILE A 235 -5.23 14.91 9.04
C ILE A 235 -6.71 15.27 9.21
N CYS A 236 -7.58 14.32 8.93
CA CYS A 236 -9.02 14.43 9.12
C CYS A 236 -9.47 13.49 10.24
N TYR A 237 -10.49 13.89 10.99
CA TYR A 237 -11.06 13.09 12.07
C TYR A 237 -12.52 12.71 11.77
N SER A 238 -12.92 11.51 12.11
CA SER A 238 -14.29 11.04 11.90
C SER A 238 -14.75 10.20 13.10
N LYS A 239 -16.00 10.34 13.53
CA LYS A 239 -16.49 9.62 14.72
C LYS A 239 -16.79 8.17 14.41
N THR A 240 -17.15 7.87 13.16
CA THR A 240 -17.49 6.52 12.70
C THR A 240 -16.81 6.19 11.40
N ILE A 241 -16.65 4.88 11.14
CA ILE A 241 -16.12 4.37 9.87
C ILE A 241 -17.03 4.76 8.70
N LYS A 242 -18.35 4.78 8.93
CA LYS A 242 -19.34 5.19 7.94
C LYS A 242 -19.15 6.65 7.51
N GLU A 243 -18.88 7.55 8.45
CA GLU A 243 -18.56 8.94 8.12
C GLU A 243 -17.34 9.03 7.19
N ILE A 244 -16.28 8.24 7.43
CA ILE A 244 -15.11 8.21 6.54
C ILE A 244 -15.53 7.78 5.13
N GLN A 245 -16.35 6.72 5.03
CA GLN A 245 -16.79 6.18 3.75
C GLN A 245 -17.62 7.19 2.96
N ASP A 246 -18.60 7.81 3.62
CA ASP A 246 -19.45 8.84 3.03
C ASP A 246 -18.61 10.03 2.54
N SER A 247 -17.62 10.45 3.32
CA SER A 247 -16.71 11.55 2.98
C SER A 247 -15.84 11.24 1.75
N ILE A 248 -15.26 10.03 1.67
CA ILE A 248 -14.46 9.58 0.52
C ILE A 248 -15.32 9.54 -0.75
N ASN A 249 -16.57 9.08 -0.64
CA ASN A 249 -17.50 9.05 -1.77
C ASN A 249 -17.86 10.47 -2.25
N GLU A 250 -18.03 11.42 -1.33
CA GLU A 250 -18.27 12.82 -1.67
C GLU A 250 -17.08 13.42 -2.44
N LEU A 251 -15.85 13.20 -1.99
CA LEU A 251 -14.66 13.66 -2.71
C LEU A 251 -14.57 13.10 -4.13
N LYS A 252 -14.89 11.81 -4.30
CA LYS A 252 -14.97 11.17 -5.62
C LYS A 252 -16.04 11.81 -6.50
N ASN A 253 -17.23 12.08 -5.95
CA ASN A 253 -18.32 12.75 -6.68
C ASN A 253 -17.96 14.18 -7.11
N LEU A 254 -17.07 14.84 -6.38
CA LEU A 254 -16.53 16.16 -6.72
C LEU A 254 -15.39 16.09 -7.75
N ASN A 255 -15.03 14.90 -8.24
CA ASN A 255 -13.88 14.66 -9.14
C ASN A 255 -12.56 15.21 -8.61
N ILE A 256 -12.38 15.20 -7.29
CA ILE A 256 -11.12 15.58 -6.65
C ILE A 256 -10.15 14.43 -6.81
N ASP A 257 -8.95 14.70 -7.30
CA ASP A 257 -7.86 13.72 -7.30
C ASP A 257 -7.20 13.69 -5.92
N PHE A 258 -7.34 12.57 -5.21
CA PHE A 258 -6.76 12.39 -3.90
C PHE A 258 -6.32 10.95 -3.68
N ARG A 259 -5.29 10.79 -2.86
CA ARG A 259 -4.97 9.51 -2.22
C ARG A 259 -5.35 9.60 -0.75
N SER A 260 -6.10 8.62 -0.27
CA SER A 260 -6.42 8.48 1.16
C SER A 260 -5.66 7.32 1.78
N SER A 261 -5.27 7.46 3.04
CA SER A 261 -4.83 6.36 3.90
C SER A 261 -5.73 6.36 5.13
N THR A 262 -6.62 5.37 5.22
CA THR A 262 -7.64 5.30 6.27
C THR A 262 -7.80 3.88 6.79
N ILE A 263 -8.51 3.73 7.91
CA ILE A 263 -8.84 2.40 8.43
C ILE A 263 -9.70 1.57 7.46
N LEU A 264 -10.46 2.20 6.55
CA LEU A 264 -11.33 1.51 5.57
C LEU A 264 -10.55 0.60 4.63
N ASP A 265 -9.27 0.91 4.39
CA ASP A 265 -8.41 0.07 3.57
C ASP A 265 -8.24 -1.30 4.26
N LEU A 266 -8.32 -1.35 5.59
CA LEU A 266 -7.98 -2.52 6.41
C LEU A 266 -9.20 -3.28 6.94
N ILE A 267 -10.35 -2.62 7.06
CA ILE A 267 -11.57 -3.20 7.63
C ILE A 267 -12.69 -3.26 6.62
N ILE A 268 -13.53 -4.27 6.77
CA ILE A 268 -14.74 -4.42 5.97
C ILE A 268 -15.95 -4.26 6.90
N THR A 269 -16.77 -3.25 6.61
CA THR A 269 -18.07 -3.05 7.27
C THR A 269 -19.07 -4.13 6.84
N GLU A 270 -20.08 -4.37 7.66
CA GLU A 270 -20.70 -5.67 7.97
C GLU A 270 -21.31 -6.58 6.89
N ASP A 271 -21.31 -6.25 5.60
CA ASP A 271 -22.17 -6.95 4.63
C ASP A 271 -21.41 -7.94 3.72
N ILE A 272 -20.77 -8.96 4.30
CA ILE A 272 -20.44 -10.18 3.55
C ILE A 272 -21.63 -11.13 3.67
N SER A 273 -22.45 -11.22 2.61
CA SER A 273 -23.55 -12.18 2.56
C SER A 273 -23.02 -13.62 2.58
N GLY A 274 -23.83 -14.57 3.07
CA GLY A 274 -23.43 -15.98 3.19
C GLY A 274 -23.00 -16.62 1.87
N ASP A 275 -23.56 -16.19 0.74
CA ASP A 275 -23.21 -16.74 -0.58
C ASP A 275 -21.83 -16.28 -1.05
N LYS A 276 -21.49 -15.01 -0.79
CA LYS A 276 -20.14 -14.49 -1.02
C LYS A 276 -19.09 -15.28 -0.23
N TYR A 277 -19.38 -15.58 1.04
CA TYR A 277 -18.49 -16.38 1.87
C TYR A 277 -18.31 -17.82 1.34
N LYS A 278 -19.39 -18.46 0.87
CA LYS A 278 -19.32 -19.80 0.27
C LYS A 278 -18.39 -19.81 -0.94
N LEU A 279 -18.49 -18.83 -1.84
CA LEU A 279 -17.66 -18.75 -3.04
C LEU A 279 -16.17 -18.62 -2.69
N ILE A 280 -15.82 -17.71 -1.79
CA ILE A 280 -14.42 -17.54 -1.37
C ILE A 280 -13.90 -18.82 -0.69
N ASN A 281 -14.73 -19.49 0.13
CA ASN A 281 -14.33 -20.75 0.77
C ASN A 281 -14.11 -21.89 -0.25
N LYS A 282 -14.86 -21.91 -1.36
CA LYS A 282 -14.61 -22.85 -2.45
C LYS A 282 -13.30 -22.55 -3.19
N ILE A 283 -12.98 -21.26 -3.45
CA ILE A 283 -11.69 -20.84 -4.00
C ILE A 283 -10.55 -21.37 -3.11
N LEU A 284 -10.68 -21.24 -1.79
CA LEU A 284 -9.72 -21.76 -0.79
C LEU A 284 -9.57 -23.29 -0.88
N ILE A 285 -10.67 -24.05 -0.86
CA ILE A 285 -10.63 -25.52 -0.87
C ILE A 285 -10.08 -26.07 -2.19
N ASN A 286 -10.45 -25.48 -3.34
CA ASN A 286 -9.97 -25.94 -4.64
C ASN A 286 -8.46 -25.76 -4.79
N SER A 287 -7.93 -24.70 -4.19
CA SER A 287 -6.48 -24.47 -4.16
C SER A 287 -5.79 -25.71 -3.58
N ASN A 288 -6.19 -26.24 -2.42
CA ASN A 288 -5.53 -27.38 -1.75
C ASN A 288 -5.35 -28.66 -2.60
N ASN A 289 -6.02 -28.79 -3.75
CA ASN A 289 -5.81 -29.86 -4.71
C ASN A 289 -4.53 -29.71 -5.59
N PHE A 290 -3.61 -28.80 -5.22
CA PHE A 290 -2.30 -28.64 -5.87
C PHE A 290 -1.58 -29.98 -6.10
N LYS A 291 -1.44 -30.37 -7.37
CA LYS A 291 -0.53 -31.44 -7.79
C LYS A 291 0.74 -30.81 -8.36
N LYS A 292 1.89 -31.29 -7.89
CA LYS A 292 3.20 -30.91 -8.43
C LYS A 292 3.27 -31.41 -9.87
N ILE A 293 3.44 -30.51 -10.83
CA ILE A 293 3.65 -30.89 -12.24
C ILE A 293 5.04 -31.51 -12.36
N GLU A 294 5.09 -32.79 -12.73
CA GLU A 294 6.37 -33.50 -12.86
C GLU A 294 7.10 -33.15 -14.17
N LYS A 295 6.38 -32.79 -15.24
CA LYS A 295 6.91 -32.24 -16.50
C LYS A 295 5.88 -31.33 -17.22
N PRO A 296 6.12 -30.02 -17.36
CA PRO A 296 5.21 -29.14 -18.09
C PRO A 296 5.40 -29.30 -19.62
N GLU A 297 4.30 -29.27 -20.38
CA GLU A 297 4.26 -29.55 -21.82
C GLU A 297 4.21 -28.25 -22.64
N LEU A 298 5.35 -27.79 -23.15
CA LEU A 298 5.45 -26.52 -23.89
C LEU A 298 4.50 -26.44 -25.09
N ASN A 299 4.36 -27.51 -25.87
CA ASN A 299 3.50 -27.49 -27.05
C ASN A 299 2.04 -27.27 -26.68
N LYS A 300 1.57 -27.91 -25.60
CA LYS A 300 0.22 -27.70 -25.08
C LYS A 300 0.00 -26.24 -24.70
N PHE A 301 0.99 -25.61 -24.05
CA PHE A 301 0.91 -24.20 -23.70
C PHE A 301 0.83 -23.30 -24.95
N ILE A 302 1.62 -23.59 -25.99
CA ILE A 302 1.56 -22.86 -27.26
C ILE A 302 0.17 -22.99 -27.90
N ASP A 303 -0.38 -24.22 -27.96
CA ASP A 303 -1.71 -24.47 -28.50
C ASP A 303 -2.79 -23.66 -27.74
N LEU A 304 -2.71 -23.64 -26.40
CA LEU A 304 -3.62 -22.83 -25.57
C LEU A 304 -3.47 -21.33 -25.82
N MET A 305 -2.27 -20.83 -26.09
CA MET A 305 -2.08 -19.42 -26.43
C MET A 305 -2.70 -19.07 -27.80
N VAL A 306 -2.65 -20.00 -28.77
CA VAL A 306 -3.32 -19.84 -30.08
C VAL A 306 -4.85 -19.86 -29.93
N ASP A 307 -5.37 -20.75 -29.08
CA ASP A 307 -6.79 -20.77 -28.74
C ASP A 307 -7.21 -19.46 -28.06
N LEU A 308 -6.38 -18.94 -27.14
CA LEU A 308 -6.61 -17.64 -26.50
C LEU A 308 -6.64 -16.50 -27.51
N GLU A 309 -5.72 -16.48 -28.48
CA GLU A 309 -5.72 -15.49 -29.57
C GLU A 309 -7.06 -15.51 -30.34
N SER A 310 -7.57 -16.71 -30.65
CA SER A 310 -8.84 -16.90 -31.32
C SER A 310 -10.02 -16.37 -30.48
N THR A 311 -9.98 -16.60 -29.17
CA THR A 311 -10.96 -16.04 -28.22
C THR A 311 -10.91 -14.51 -28.23
N ILE A 312 -9.73 -13.90 -28.12
CA ILE A 312 -9.57 -12.44 -28.13
C ILE A 312 -10.10 -11.84 -29.44
N LEU A 313 -9.77 -12.45 -30.59
CA LEU A 313 -10.26 -12.01 -31.91
C LEU A 313 -11.79 -12.08 -32.02
N ASN A 314 -12.41 -13.05 -31.36
CA ASN A 314 -13.86 -13.14 -31.32
C ASN A 314 -14.46 -12.05 -30.41
N LEU A 315 -13.83 -11.75 -29.28
CA LEU A 315 -14.24 -10.68 -28.37
C LEU A 315 -14.08 -9.29 -29.01
N GLU A 316 -13.02 -9.06 -29.78
CA GLU A 316 -12.76 -7.78 -30.47
C GLU A 316 -13.91 -7.37 -31.41
N LYS A 317 -14.59 -8.36 -32.03
CA LYS A 317 -15.76 -8.10 -32.89
C LYS A 317 -16.91 -7.41 -32.14
N PHE A 318 -16.93 -7.54 -30.81
CA PHE A 318 -17.92 -6.93 -29.93
C PHE A 318 -17.38 -5.68 -29.21
N ASN A 319 -16.04 -5.56 -29.05
CA ASN A 319 -15.39 -4.41 -28.42
C ASN A 319 -14.02 -4.10 -29.07
N ASN A 320 -13.86 -2.91 -29.68
CA ASN A 320 -12.64 -2.49 -30.38
C ASN A 320 -11.42 -2.20 -29.45
N GLU A 321 -11.57 -2.34 -28.13
CA GLU A 321 -10.51 -2.05 -27.14
C GLU A 321 -9.43 -3.14 -27.04
N LEU A 322 -9.59 -4.29 -27.70
CA LEU A 322 -8.69 -5.45 -27.58
C LEU A 322 -7.55 -5.52 -28.62
N SER A 323 -7.45 -4.55 -29.52
CA SER A 323 -6.46 -4.57 -30.61
C SER A 323 -5.00 -4.70 -30.14
N ASP A 324 -4.65 -4.06 -29.03
CA ASP A 324 -3.32 -4.16 -28.40
C ASP A 324 -3.08 -5.56 -27.80
N SER A 325 -4.07 -6.13 -27.12
CA SER A 325 -4.03 -7.49 -26.56
C SER A 325 -3.81 -8.56 -27.63
N ILE A 326 -4.38 -8.39 -28.83
CA ILE A 326 -4.16 -9.29 -29.97
C ILE A 326 -2.71 -9.25 -30.43
N TYR A 327 -2.17 -8.04 -30.61
CA TYR A 327 -0.78 -7.86 -31.02
C TYR A 327 0.19 -8.48 -30.00
N LYS A 328 -0.02 -8.21 -28.71
CA LYS A 328 0.79 -8.77 -27.62
C LYS A 328 0.73 -10.30 -27.57
N THR A 329 -0.45 -10.87 -27.76
CA THR A 329 -0.66 -12.33 -27.78
C THR A 329 0.12 -12.99 -28.92
N LYS A 330 0.08 -12.42 -30.14
CA LYS A 330 0.88 -12.92 -31.27
C LYS A 330 2.38 -12.93 -30.98
N MET A 331 2.88 -11.84 -30.40
CA MET A 331 4.29 -11.73 -30.02
C MET A 331 4.70 -12.78 -28.97
N ILE A 332 3.81 -13.09 -28.01
CA ILE A 332 4.03 -14.14 -27.01
C ILE A 332 4.11 -15.52 -27.69
N ILE A 333 3.17 -15.82 -28.59
CA ILE A 333 3.15 -17.07 -29.36
C ILE A 333 4.45 -17.23 -30.17
N ASP A 334 4.82 -16.19 -30.92
CA ASP A 334 6.04 -16.18 -31.74
C ASP A 334 7.29 -16.42 -30.90
N PHE A 335 7.37 -15.84 -29.70
CA PHE A 335 8.47 -16.08 -28.77
C PHE A 335 8.57 -17.55 -28.37
N TYR A 336 7.46 -18.17 -27.92
CA TYR A 336 7.49 -19.55 -27.46
C TYR A 336 7.69 -20.56 -28.59
N GLN A 337 7.30 -20.23 -29.82
CA GLN A 337 7.55 -21.08 -30.99
C GLN A 337 9.00 -20.99 -31.48
N ASN A 338 9.60 -19.80 -31.49
CA ASN A 338 10.84 -19.56 -32.24
C ASN A 338 12.08 -19.27 -31.38
N SER A 339 11.92 -18.94 -30.09
CA SER A 339 13.05 -18.62 -29.21
C SER A 339 13.81 -19.87 -28.77
N ILE A 340 15.14 -19.79 -28.76
CA ILE A 340 16.02 -20.84 -28.22
C ILE A 340 15.77 -21.06 -26.71
N ASN A 341 15.29 -20.03 -26.01
CA ASN A 341 15.05 -20.06 -24.56
C ASN A 341 13.58 -20.37 -24.19
N ASN A 342 12.73 -20.70 -25.17
CA ASN A 342 11.29 -20.90 -24.97
C ASN A 342 10.95 -21.84 -23.81
N TYR A 343 11.59 -23.00 -23.75
CA TYR A 343 11.35 -24.02 -22.75
C TYR A 343 11.76 -23.53 -21.36
N SER A 344 12.87 -22.82 -21.24
CA SER A 344 13.33 -22.28 -19.95
C SER A 344 12.37 -21.23 -19.41
N TYR A 345 11.87 -20.34 -20.28
CA TYR A 345 10.88 -19.32 -19.90
C TYR A 345 9.56 -19.96 -19.47
N TYR A 346 9.06 -20.96 -20.22
CA TYR A 346 7.83 -21.65 -19.91
C TYR A 346 7.95 -22.51 -18.65
N PHE A 347 9.03 -23.28 -18.52
CA PHE A 347 9.28 -24.07 -17.31
C PHE A 347 9.31 -23.18 -16.07
N ASN A 348 9.98 -22.03 -16.14
CA ASN A 348 10.01 -21.08 -15.04
C ASN A 348 8.62 -20.46 -14.77
N LEU A 349 7.89 -20.07 -15.81
CA LEU A 349 6.51 -19.58 -15.69
C LEU A 349 5.62 -20.59 -14.97
N ALA A 350 5.56 -21.83 -15.46
CA ALA A 350 4.76 -22.90 -14.89
C ALA A 350 5.18 -23.21 -13.44
N ASN A 351 6.48 -23.34 -13.17
CA ASN A 351 6.98 -23.65 -11.83
C ASN A 351 6.74 -22.51 -10.84
N SER A 352 6.99 -21.25 -11.25
CA SER A 352 6.79 -20.06 -10.43
C SER A 352 5.32 -19.86 -10.11
N TYR A 353 4.44 -19.89 -11.14
CA TYR A 353 2.99 -19.75 -10.96
C TYR A 353 2.44 -20.83 -10.02
N ASN A 354 2.73 -22.10 -10.28
CA ASN A 354 2.19 -23.22 -9.49
C ASN A 354 2.62 -23.18 -8.02
N LYS A 355 3.85 -22.73 -7.73
CA LYS A 355 4.33 -22.56 -6.35
C LYS A 355 3.63 -21.41 -5.65
N THR A 356 3.44 -20.30 -6.35
CA THR A 356 2.99 -19.05 -5.74
C THR A 356 1.48 -18.97 -5.58
N ILE A 357 0.71 -19.54 -6.53
CA ILE A 357 -0.75 -19.45 -6.54
C ILE A 357 -1.39 -20.09 -5.31
N LYS A 358 -0.79 -21.14 -4.74
CA LYS A 358 -1.22 -21.69 -3.45
C LYS A 358 -1.14 -20.66 -2.34
N LYS A 359 0.07 -20.13 -2.13
CA LYS A 359 0.36 -19.21 -1.03
C LYS A 359 -0.51 -17.97 -1.15
N HIS A 360 -0.72 -17.45 -2.35
CA HIS A 360 -1.51 -16.24 -2.54
C HIS A 360 -3.00 -16.51 -2.39
N ILE A 361 -3.56 -17.59 -2.94
CA ILE A 361 -4.95 -17.95 -2.68
C ILE A 361 -5.18 -18.20 -1.19
N ASP A 362 -4.30 -18.90 -0.48
CA ASP A 362 -4.45 -19.16 0.95
C ASP A 362 -4.40 -17.88 1.80
N LEU A 363 -3.59 -16.89 1.41
CA LEU A 363 -3.57 -15.57 2.05
C LEU A 363 -4.86 -14.81 1.70
N VAL A 364 -5.25 -14.79 0.44
CA VAL A 364 -6.34 -13.95 -0.09
C VAL A 364 -7.74 -14.50 0.23
N ALA A 365 -7.88 -15.82 0.32
CA ALA A 365 -9.15 -16.54 0.50
C ALA A 365 -9.36 -17.02 1.95
N ASN A 366 -8.48 -16.67 2.90
CA ASN A 366 -8.76 -16.89 4.33
C ASN A 366 -9.73 -15.81 4.82
N THR A 367 -11.01 -16.20 4.90
CA THR A 367 -12.17 -15.32 4.93
C THR A 367 -12.58 -14.80 6.30
N GLU A 368 -11.69 -14.72 7.28
CA GLU A 368 -12.08 -14.07 8.52
C GLU A 368 -12.37 -12.59 8.26
N LYS A 369 -13.56 -12.09 8.62
CA LYS A 369 -13.82 -10.64 8.69
C LYS A 369 -12.68 -10.06 9.52
N PHE A 370 -11.84 -9.22 8.93
CA PHE A 370 -10.90 -8.42 9.70
C PHE A 370 -11.75 -7.32 10.33
N THR A 371 -12.36 -7.67 11.47
CA THR A 371 -13.00 -6.71 12.35
C THR A 371 -11.94 -5.81 12.94
N GLU A 372 -12.36 -4.66 13.44
CA GLU A 372 -11.52 -3.83 14.29
C GLU A 372 -10.80 -4.70 15.34
N ASP A 373 -11.51 -5.61 16.01
CA ASP A 373 -10.95 -6.49 17.05
C ASP A 373 -9.84 -7.45 16.60
N LYS A 374 -9.74 -7.76 15.30
CA LYS A 374 -8.71 -8.66 14.75
C LYS A 374 -7.50 -7.93 14.20
N LEU A 375 -7.62 -6.62 13.95
CA LEU A 375 -6.48 -5.79 13.59
C LEU A 375 -5.48 -5.76 14.75
N SER A 376 -4.19 -5.64 14.42
CA SER A 376 -3.19 -5.32 15.43
C SER A 376 -3.63 -4.05 16.17
N LEU A 377 -3.72 -4.12 17.50
CA LEU A 377 -4.09 -2.99 18.35
C LEU A 377 -3.28 -1.73 18.02
N PHE A 378 -2.02 -1.90 17.59
CA PHE A 378 -1.15 -0.78 17.22
C PHE A 378 -1.55 -0.10 15.91
N VAL A 379 -2.03 -0.89 14.94
CA VAL A 379 -2.60 -0.40 13.68
C VAL A 379 -3.93 0.31 13.96
N ILE A 380 -4.82 -0.30 14.76
CA ILE A 380 -6.09 0.35 15.17
C ILE A 380 -5.80 1.69 15.84
N ASN A 381 -4.88 1.70 16.82
CA ASN A 381 -4.49 2.92 17.53
C ASN A 381 -3.72 3.93 16.65
N ASP A 382 -3.27 3.55 15.45
CA ASP A 382 -2.74 4.52 14.48
C ASP A 382 -3.86 5.28 13.77
N TYR A 383 -4.96 4.59 13.50
CA TYR A 383 -6.12 5.15 12.82
C TYR A 383 -7.27 5.50 13.75
N LYS A 384 -7.13 5.35 15.08
CA LYS A 384 -8.16 5.67 16.07
C LYS A 384 -7.51 6.32 17.29
N ARG A 385 -7.93 7.54 17.62
CA ARG A 385 -7.43 8.31 18.76
C ARG A 385 -8.54 9.15 19.38
N ASN A 386 -8.58 9.19 20.70
CA ASN A 386 -9.56 9.98 21.46
C ASN A 386 -11.02 9.72 21.01
N GLY A 387 -11.34 8.48 20.63
CA GLY A 387 -12.67 8.10 20.15
C GLY A 387 -13.01 8.51 18.71
N SER A 388 -12.06 9.09 17.96
CA SER A 388 -12.22 9.42 16.55
C SER A 388 -11.27 8.61 15.68
N TYR A 389 -11.75 8.18 14.52
CA TYR A 389 -10.92 7.66 13.46
C TYR A 389 -10.15 8.76 12.76
N ILE A 390 -8.91 8.46 12.37
CA ILE A 390 -7.99 9.36 11.70
C ILE A 390 -7.90 8.94 10.25
N SER A 391 -8.08 9.89 9.34
CA SER A 391 -7.90 9.72 7.90
C SER A 391 -6.81 10.67 7.43
N ARG A 392 -5.82 10.16 6.69
CA ARG A 392 -4.76 10.98 6.09
C ARG A 392 -5.07 11.18 4.62
N LEU A 393 -5.18 12.43 4.18
CA LEU A 393 -5.45 12.78 2.80
C LEU A 393 -4.21 13.43 2.16
N PHE A 394 -3.79 12.88 1.03
CA PHE A 394 -2.74 13.41 0.18
C PHE A 394 -3.43 14.01 -1.04
N ILE A 395 -3.49 15.34 -1.07
CA ILE A 395 -4.23 16.12 -2.06
C ILE A 395 -3.37 17.32 -2.47
N ASN A 396 -3.64 17.87 -3.66
CA ASN A 396 -3.06 19.15 -4.04
C ASN A 396 -3.58 20.27 -3.12
N ASN A 397 -2.71 21.19 -2.72
CA ASN A 397 -3.05 22.27 -1.78
C ASN A 397 -4.17 23.18 -2.31
N GLU A 398 -4.37 23.23 -3.63
CA GLU A 398 -5.42 24.05 -4.28
C GLU A 398 -6.83 23.51 -4.00
N ASP A 399 -6.98 22.23 -3.65
CA ASP A 399 -8.26 21.58 -3.38
C ASP A 399 -8.57 21.44 -1.89
N SER A 400 -7.71 21.97 -1.01
CA SER A 400 -7.86 21.84 0.44
C SER A 400 -9.18 22.44 0.97
N ASP A 401 -9.68 23.49 0.32
CA ASP A 401 -10.92 24.17 0.72
C ASP A 401 -12.18 23.32 0.45
N LEU A 402 -12.11 22.40 -0.50
CA LEU A 402 -13.22 21.49 -0.84
C LEU A 402 -13.33 20.34 0.17
N LEU A 403 -12.22 19.95 0.80
CA LEU A 403 -12.22 18.92 1.84
C LEU A 403 -13.14 19.28 3.02
N ASN A 404 -13.20 20.56 3.39
CA ASN A 404 -14.01 21.07 4.52
C ASN A 404 -15.50 20.75 4.44
N LYS A 405 -16.00 20.45 3.24
CA LYS A 405 -17.39 20.04 3.04
C LYS A 405 -17.59 18.55 3.28
N SER A 406 -16.57 17.75 2.98
CA SER A 406 -16.66 16.30 2.93
C SER A 406 -16.25 15.64 4.26
N PHE A 407 -15.28 16.18 5.00
CA PHE A 407 -14.85 15.63 6.30
C PHE A 407 -15.17 16.56 7.48
N ASN A 408 -15.47 15.97 8.65
CA ASN A 408 -15.58 16.71 9.91
C ASN A 408 -14.19 17.15 10.38
N PHE A 409 -13.83 18.42 10.20
CA PHE A 409 -12.56 18.93 10.69
C PHE A 409 -12.62 19.30 12.17
N GLU A 410 -11.74 18.71 12.97
CA GLU A 410 -11.00 19.51 13.95
C GLU A 410 -9.77 20.06 13.23
N THR A 411 -9.84 21.32 12.77
CA THR A 411 -8.74 21.94 12.02
C THR A 411 -7.54 22.20 12.91
N SER A 412 -6.34 21.85 12.43
CA SER A 412 -5.29 22.85 12.41
C SER A 412 -4.57 22.85 11.05
N VAL A 413 -4.63 24.01 10.38
CA VAL A 413 -3.71 24.35 9.30
C VAL A 413 -3.11 25.71 9.64
N LYS A 414 -1.86 25.67 10.11
CA LYS A 414 -0.71 26.33 9.47
C LYS A 414 0.59 25.84 10.10
#